data_AF-A0A7Y1VUQ9-F1
#
_entry.id   AF-A0A7Y1VUQ9-F1
#
_cell.length_a   1.000
_cell.length_b   1.000
_cell.length_c   1.000
_cell.angle_alpha   90.00
_cell.angle_beta   90.00
_cell.angle_gamma   90.00
#
_symmetry.space_group_name_H-M   'P 1'
#
loop_
_entity.id
_entity.type
_entity.pdbx_description
1 polymer ?
#
loop_
_entity_poly.entity_id
_entity_poly.type
_entity_poly.pdbx_seq_one_letter_code
_entity_poly.pdbx_strand_id
1 'polypeptide(L)'
;VPGLSFILKLEPVTYNLDVSALSKALGENQGKELNEQMTKAIVEKENRIQTGFIAQDVEKIAKIIGYNFSGVDEAKNEKDMYGLRYAEFVVPLVKAVQELNEELNAKNTLLNAELITHRSEIDRLRANNQKLITRLEKVEALIGVGAMEYTSLDTVPSSIPKVNGSSN
;
A
#
# COMPACT_ATOMS: atom_id res chain seq x y z
N VAL A 1 16.78 -6.88 -2.87
CA VAL A 1 15.58 -7.04 -3.71
C VAL A 1 14.75 -5.78 -3.57
N PRO A 2 14.33 -5.12 -4.67
CA PRO A 2 13.46 -3.95 -4.59
C PRO A 2 12.02 -4.35 -4.23
N GLY A 3 11.39 -3.61 -3.31
CA GLY A 3 9.99 -3.78 -2.93
C GLY A 3 9.07 -2.80 -3.66
N LEU A 4 8.62 -1.76 -2.97
CA LEU A 4 7.67 -0.76 -3.45
C LEU A 4 8.15 -0.09 -4.74
N SER A 5 9.46 0.19 -4.86
CA SER A 5 10.04 0.83 -6.06
C SER A 5 9.89 0.01 -7.34
N PHE A 6 9.72 -1.31 -7.23
CA PHE A 6 9.42 -2.21 -8.33
C PHE A 6 7.90 -2.42 -8.49
N ILE A 7 7.23 -2.85 -7.41
CA ILE A 7 5.82 -3.25 -7.46
C ILE A 7 4.90 -2.09 -7.89
N LEU A 8 5.16 -0.86 -7.46
CA LEU A 8 4.32 0.31 -7.80
C LEU A 8 4.43 0.73 -9.27
N LYS A 9 5.43 0.24 -10.00
CA LYS A 9 5.61 0.55 -11.42
C LYS A 9 4.96 -0.48 -12.35
N LEU A 10 4.57 -1.64 -11.82
CA LEU A 10 3.98 -2.70 -12.61
C LEU A 10 2.54 -2.35 -13.00
N GLU A 11 2.20 -2.52 -14.26
CA GLU A 11 0.86 -2.26 -14.79
C GLU A 11 0.12 -3.58 -15.02
N PRO A 12 -0.88 -3.93 -14.19
CA PRO A 12 -1.68 -5.12 -14.43
C PRO A 12 -2.56 -4.92 -15.67
N VAL A 13 -2.64 -5.96 -16.49
CA VAL A 13 -3.46 -5.99 -17.70
C VAL A 13 -4.47 -7.12 -17.64
N THR A 14 -5.52 -6.96 -18.42
CA THR A 14 -6.54 -7.98 -18.66
C THR A 14 -6.53 -8.33 -20.15
N TYR A 15 -6.42 -9.61 -20.48
CA TYR A 15 -6.28 -10.05 -21.87
C TYR A 15 -6.92 -11.42 -22.10
N ASN A 16 -7.18 -11.72 -23.37
CA ASN A 16 -7.53 -13.05 -23.84
C ASN A 16 -6.28 -13.65 -24.49
N LEU A 17 -5.91 -14.86 -24.07
CA LEU A 17 -4.75 -15.52 -24.64
C LEU A 17 -5.11 -16.09 -26.01
N ASP A 18 -4.39 -15.70 -27.06
CA ASP A 18 -4.49 -16.32 -28.38
C ASP A 18 -3.76 -17.68 -28.36
N VAL A 19 -4.52 -18.71 -27.98
CA VAL A 19 -4.01 -20.08 -27.84
C VAL A 19 -3.64 -20.65 -29.20
N SER A 20 -4.36 -20.28 -30.26
CA SER A 20 -4.09 -20.69 -31.63
C SER A 20 -2.73 -20.19 -32.12
N ALA A 21 -2.45 -18.90 -31.94
CA ALA A 21 -1.15 -18.30 -32.27
C ALA A 21 -0.03 -18.88 -31.41
N LEU A 22 -0.26 -19.07 -30.11
CA LEU A 22 0.71 -19.68 -29.19
C LEU A 22 1.07 -21.11 -29.60
N SER A 23 0.07 -21.96 -29.86
CA SER A 23 0.27 -23.36 -30.26
C SER A 23 1.01 -23.47 -31.60
N LYS A 24 0.72 -22.56 -32.54
CA LYS A 24 1.44 -22.44 -33.81
C LYS A 24 2.91 -22.02 -33.60
N ALA A 25 3.16 -21.05 -32.71
CA ALA A 25 4.51 -20.58 -32.38
C ALA A 25 5.36 -21.67 -31.69
N LEU A 26 4.73 -22.48 -30.83
CA LEU A 26 5.38 -23.58 -30.11
C LEU A 26 5.50 -24.88 -30.94
N GLY A 27 4.87 -24.94 -32.11
CA GLY A 27 4.92 -26.11 -33.01
C GLY A 27 4.21 -27.34 -32.45
N GLU A 28 3.30 -27.19 -31.49
CA GLU A 28 2.67 -28.29 -30.74
C GLU A 28 1.90 -29.27 -31.63
N ASN A 29 1.31 -28.76 -32.73
CA ASN A 29 0.51 -29.58 -33.62
C ASN A 29 1.33 -30.37 -34.66
N GLN A 30 2.66 -30.17 -34.75
CA GLN A 30 3.55 -30.87 -35.70
C GLN A 30 3.00 -31.00 -37.14
N GLY A 31 2.17 -30.05 -37.59
CA GLY A 31 1.52 -30.09 -38.91
C GLY A 31 0.28 -30.98 -39.05
N LYS A 32 -0.28 -31.52 -37.95
CA LYS A 32 -1.54 -32.28 -37.94
C LYS A 32 -2.74 -31.33 -37.80
N GLU A 33 -3.83 -31.64 -38.49
CA GLU A 33 -5.10 -30.93 -38.31
C GLU A 33 -5.70 -31.20 -36.93
N LEU A 34 -6.22 -30.14 -36.32
CA LEU A 34 -6.94 -30.20 -35.05
C LEU A 34 -8.29 -30.88 -35.25
N ASN A 35 -8.63 -31.83 -34.37
CA ASN A 35 -9.98 -32.40 -34.37
C ASN A 35 -10.99 -31.42 -33.74
N GLU A 36 -12.29 -31.65 -33.96
CA GLU A 36 -13.36 -30.76 -33.47
C GLU A 36 -13.34 -30.57 -31.94
N GLN A 37 -12.94 -31.58 -31.17
CA GLN A 37 -12.88 -31.49 -29.71
C GLN A 37 -11.74 -30.57 -29.25
N MET A 38 -10.58 -30.65 -29.90
CA MET A 38 -9.45 -29.76 -29.64
C MET A 38 -9.75 -28.32 -30.06
N THR A 39 -10.41 -28.13 -31.21
CA THR A 39 -10.82 -26.81 -31.68
C THR A 39 -11.80 -26.15 -30.71
N LYS A 40 -12.80 -26.90 -30.20
CA LYS A 40 -13.71 -26.40 -29.15
C LYS A 40 -12.96 -26.03 -27.88
N ALA A 41 -12.04 -26.86 -27.42
CA ALA A 41 -11.24 -26.58 -26.21
C ALA A 41 -10.34 -25.34 -26.36
N ILE A 42 -9.80 -25.09 -27.57
CA ILE A 42 -9.02 -23.88 -27.88
C ILE A 42 -9.92 -22.65 -27.81
N VAL A 43 -11.06 -22.65 -28.51
CA VAL A 43 -12.03 -21.54 -28.49
C VAL A 43 -12.51 -21.25 -27.07
N GLU A 44 -12.80 -22.27 -26.28
CA GLU A 44 -13.18 -22.11 -24.87
C GLU A 44 -12.07 -21.48 -24.03
N LYS A 45 -10.80 -21.81 -24.28
CA LYS A 45 -9.66 -21.20 -23.57
C LYS A 45 -9.42 -19.76 -24.02
N GLU A 46 -9.53 -19.47 -25.31
CA GLU A 46 -9.36 -18.12 -25.87
C GLU A 46 -10.46 -17.16 -25.37
N ASN A 47 -11.66 -17.67 -25.11
CA ASN A 47 -12.75 -16.88 -24.52
C ASN A 47 -12.56 -16.59 -23.02
N ARG A 48 -11.56 -17.18 -22.35
CA ARG A 48 -11.28 -16.88 -20.94
C ARG A 48 -10.46 -15.60 -20.83
N ILE A 49 -11.03 -14.65 -20.11
CA ILE A 49 -10.33 -13.46 -19.66
C ILE A 49 -9.31 -13.85 -18.60
N GLN A 50 -8.06 -13.42 -18.80
CA GLN A 50 -6.95 -13.59 -17.86
C GLN A 50 -6.47 -12.23 -17.38
N THR A 51 -5.83 -12.22 -16.22
CA THR A 51 -5.15 -11.03 -15.68
C THR A 51 -3.69 -11.35 -15.44
N GLY A 52 -2.82 -10.37 -15.62
CA GLY A 52 -1.39 -10.56 -15.48
C GLY A 52 -0.58 -9.33 -15.79
N PHE A 53 0.68 -9.54 -16.12
CA PHE A 53 1.61 -8.49 -16.56
C PHE A 53 2.15 -8.82 -17.94
N ILE A 54 2.52 -7.78 -18.68
CA ILE A 54 3.25 -7.91 -19.94
C ILE A 54 4.74 -8.10 -19.62
N ALA A 55 5.32 -9.21 -20.06
CA ALA A 55 6.69 -9.60 -19.73
C ALA A 55 7.73 -8.55 -20.14
N GLN A 56 7.57 -7.94 -21.31
CA GLN A 56 8.44 -6.89 -21.85
C GLN A 56 8.38 -5.62 -21.00
N ASP A 57 7.19 -5.28 -20.48
CA ASP A 57 7.03 -4.12 -19.61
C ASP A 57 7.68 -4.37 -18.25
N VAL A 58 7.52 -5.58 -17.69
CA VAL A 58 8.20 -5.99 -16.46
C VAL A 58 9.72 -5.91 -16.63
N GLU A 59 10.27 -6.42 -17.74
CA GLU A 59 11.69 -6.35 -18.08
C GLU A 59 12.18 -4.90 -18.16
N LYS A 60 11.46 -4.06 -18.89
CA LYS A 60 11.77 -2.64 -19.08
C LYS A 60 11.76 -1.90 -17.74
N ILE A 61 10.75 -2.13 -16.90
CA ILE A 61 10.64 -1.55 -15.56
C ILE A 61 11.83 -1.99 -14.69
N ALA A 62 12.13 -3.28 -14.68
CA ALA A 62 13.25 -3.85 -13.94
C ALA A 62 14.58 -3.20 -14.37
N LYS A 63 14.82 -3.06 -15.68
CA LYS A 63 16.00 -2.38 -16.24
C LYS A 63 16.07 -0.91 -15.85
N ILE A 64 14.96 -0.17 -15.91
CA ILE A 64 14.88 1.26 -15.51
C ILE A 64 15.31 1.46 -14.06
N ILE A 65 14.93 0.55 -13.16
CA ILE A 65 15.27 0.65 -11.73
C ILE A 65 16.60 -0.05 -11.38
N GLY A 66 17.36 -0.54 -12.37
CA GLY A 66 18.62 -1.26 -12.15
C GLY A 66 18.44 -2.61 -11.44
N TYR A 67 17.27 -3.23 -11.56
CA TYR A 67 16.97 -4.53 -10.97
C TYR A 67 17.08 -5.65 -12.00
N ASN A 68 17.96 -6.61 -11.73
CA ASN A 68 18.02 -7.86 -12.51
C ASN A 68 16.95 -8.83 -11.99
N PHE A 69 15.72 -8.69 -12.47
CA PHE A 69 14.60 -9.50 -12.00
C PHE A 69 14.62 -10.91 -12.61
N SER A 70 14.80 -11.93 -11.76
CA SER A 70 14.77 -13.35 -12.15
C SER A 70 13.40 -13.83 -12.65
N GLY A 71 12.33 -13.05 -12.48
CA GLY A 71 11.00 -13.46 -12.91
C GLY A 71 10.73 -13.32 -14.41
N VAL A 72 11.59 -12.65 -15.16
CA VAL A 72 11.46 -12.54 -16.62
C VAL A 72 12.37 -13.58 -17.29
N ASP A 73 11.78 -14.36 -18.19
CA ASP A 73 12.53 -15.14 -19.18
C ASP A 73 12.60 -14.31 -20.47
N GLU A 74 13.74 -13.62 -20.66
CA GLU A 74 13.99 -12.80 -21.84
C GLU A 74 14.10 -13.68 -23.09
N ALA A 75 13.49 -13.22 -24.20
CA ALA A 75 13.66 -13.86 -25.49
C ALA A 75 15.12 -13.74 -25.96
N LYS A 76 15.78 -14.84 -26.31
CA LYS A 76 17.18 -14.84 -26.75
C LYS A 76 17.33 -14.61 -28.26
N ASN A 77 16.26 -14.81 -29.01
CA ASN A 77 16.17 -14.63 -30.47
C ASN A 77 14.77 -14.15 -30.87
N GLU A 78 14.59 -13.70 -32.11
CA GLU A 78 13.30 -13.26 -32.67
C GLU A 78 12.19 -14.33 -32.63
N LYS A 79 12.55 -15.59 -32.44
CA LYS A 79 11.62 -16.72 -32.36
C LYS A 79 11.31 -17.14 -30.92
N ASP A 80 12.03 -16.61 -29.94
CA ASP A 80 11.84 -16.97 -28.55
C ASP A 80 10.70 -16.15 -27.96
N MET A 81 9.89 -16.79 -27.13
CA MET A 81 8.78 -16.12 -26.45
C MET A 81 9.25 -15.58 -25.10
N TYR A 82 8.73 -14.41 -24.75
CA TYR A 82 8.89 -13.88 -23.41
C TYR A 82 8.07 -14.69 -22.40
N GLY A 83 8.68 -15.00 -21.26
CA GLY A 83 8.03 -15.70 -20.15
C GLY A 83 8.02 -14.89 -18.87
N LEU A 84 7.02 -15.15 -18.01
CA LEU A 84 6.97 -14.65 -16.65
C LEU A 84 6.83 -15.79 -15.64
N ARG A 85 7.68 -15.75 -14.62
CA ARG A 85 7.61 -16.63 -13.44
C ARG A 85 6.94 -15.89 -12.28
N TYR A 86 5.63 -16.07 -12.12
CA TYR A 86 4.87 -15.40 -11.07
C TYR A 86 5.37 -15.69 -9.65
N ALA A 87 5.98 -16.86 -9.40
CA ALA A 87 6.58 -17.19 -8.11
C ALA A 87 7.73 -16.24 -7.71
N GLU A 88 8.48 -15.71 -8.68
CA GLU A 88 9.60 -14.80 -8.41
C GLU A 88 9.15 -13.42 -7.92
N PHE A 89 7.87 -13.05 -8.14
CA PHE A 89 7.31 -11.79 -7.62
C PHE A 89 7.06 -11.84 -6.11
N VAL A 90 7.03 -13.02 -5.49
CA VAL A 90 6.77 -13.16 -4.05
C VAL A 90 7.84 -12.43 -3.23
N VAL A 91 9.12 -12.49 -3.63
CA VAL A 91 10.20 -11.86 -2.87
C VAL A 91 10.12 -10.32 -2.92
N PRO A 92 9.96 -9.68 -4.09
CA PRO A 92 9.64 -8.25 -4.17
C PRO A 92 8.37 -7.86 -3.41
N LEU A 93 7.30 -8.66 -3.44
CA LEU A 93 6.07 -8.40 -2.69
C LEU A 93 6.30 -8.42 -1.17
N VAL A 94 7.02 -9.42 -0.66
CA VAL A 94 7.40 -9.49 0.76
C VAL A 94 8.20 -8.25 1.14
N LYS A 95 9.16 -7.84 0.31
CA LYS A 95 9.95 -6.63 0.58
C LYS A 95 9.08 -5.37 0.56
N ALA A 96 8.14 -5.26 -0.38
CA ALA A 96 7.20 -4.13 -0.44
C ALA A 96 6.32 -4.04 0.82
N VAL A 97 5.85 -5.18 1.34
CA VAL A 97 5.07 -5.23 2.59
C VAL A 97 5.92 -4.86 3.81
N GLN A 98 7.18 -5.29 3.86
CA GLN A 98 8.11 -4.88 4.92
C GLN A 98 8.34 -3.37 4.91
N GLU A 99 8.62 -2.80 3.74
CA GLU A 99 8.82 -1.35 3.57
C GLU A 99 7.56 -0.57 3.97
N LEU A 100 6.37 -1.04 3.59
CA LEU A 100 5.11 -0.43 3.98
C LEU A 100 4.87 -0.51 5.50
N ASN A 101 5.21 -1.64 6.14
CA ASN A 101 5.11 -1.78 7.59
C ASN A 101 6.06 -0.84 8.33
N GLU A 102 7.29 -0.68 7.83
CA GLU A 102 8.26 0.28 8.38
C GLU A 102 7.73 1.73 8.27
N GLU A 103 7.23 2.13 7.10
CA GLU A 103 6.66 3.46 6.88
C GLU A 103 5.43 3.71 7.78
N LEU A 104 4.53 2.72 7.89
CA LEU A 104 3.35 2.81 8.74
C LEU A 104 3.72 2.97 10.22
N ASN A 105 4.70 2.20 10.70
CA ASN A 105 5.17 2.29 12.08
C ASN A 105 5.83 3.64 12.36
N ALA A 106 6.66 4.14 11.44
CA ALA A 106 7.27 5.47 11.55
C ALA A 106 6.20 6.56 11.61
N LYS A 107 5.19 6.51 10.73
CA LYS A 107 4.07 7.46 10.71
C LYS A 107 3.25 7.41 12.00
N ASN A 108 2.96 6.22 12.52
CA ASN A 108 2.24 6.05 13.78
C ASN A 108 3.02 6.63 14.97
N THR A 109 4.33 6.42 15.02
CA THR A 109 5.19 7.01 16.07
C THR A 109 5.18 8.53 16.01
N LEU A 110 5.31 9.13 14.82
CA LEU A 110 5.26 10.58 14.64
C LEU A 110 3.90 11.15 15.06
N LEU A 111 2.80 10.53 14.63
CA LEU A 111 1.45 10.96 14.98
C LEU A 111 1.22 10.88 16.50
N ASN A 112 1.71 9.83 17.15
CA ASN A 112 1.62 9.69 18.61
C ASN A 112 2.42 10.78 19.34
N ALA A 113 3.62 11.11 18.85
CA ALA A 113 4.43 12.20 19.43
C ALA A 113 3.74 13.57 19.27
N GLU A 114 3.14 13.82 18.11
CA GLU A 114 2.36 15.02 17.86
C GLU A 114 1.13 15.10 18.78
N LEU A 115 0.39 14.00 18.95
CA LEU A 115 -0.75 13.92 19.87
C LEU A 115 -0.36 14.21 21.33
N ILE A 116 0.80 13.72 21.78
CA ILE A 116 1.34 14.01 23.12
C ILE A 116 1.66 15.51 23.26
N THR A 117 2.24 16.10 22.22
CA THR A 117 2.59 17.54 22.20
C THR A 117 1.34 18.41 22.27
N HIS A 118 0.35 18.15 21.41
CA HIS A 118 -0.89 18.92 21.38
C HIS A 118 -1.68 18.79 22.68
N ARG A 119 -1.71 17.60 23.30
CA ARG A 119 -2.32 17.42 24.62
C ARG A 119 -1.63 18.26 25.69
N SER A 120 -0.30 18.27 25.70
CA SER A 120 0.48 19.08 26.65
C SER A 120 0.21 20.58 26.49
N GLU A 121 0.06 21.06 25.25
CA GLU A 121 -0.30 22.45 24.99
C GLU A 121 -1.75 22.76 25.42
N ILE A 122 -2.69 21.86 25.15
CA ILE A 122 -4.08 21.99 25.65
C ILE A 122 -4.10 22.09 27.17
N ASP A 123 -3.35 21.25 27.88
CA ASP A 123 -3.30 21.27 29.34
C ASP A 123 -2.66 22.56 29.87
N ARG A 124 -1.62 23.07 29.18
CA ARG A 124 -1.00 24.36 29.49
C ARG A 124 -1.97 25.52 29.28
N LEU A 125 -2.69 25.54 28.16
CA LEU A 125 -3.69 26.56 27.86
C LEU A 125 -4.82 26.53 28.88
N ARG A 126 -5.30 25.34 29.26
CA ARG A 126 -6.29 25.17 30.34
C ARG A 126 -5.79 25.74 31.66
N ALA A 127 -4.55 25.41 32.06
CA ALA A 127 -3.96 25.93 33.29
C ALA A 127 -3.81 27.46 33.26
N ASN A 128 -3.43 28.04 32.13
CA ASN A 128 -3.35 29.49 31.95
C ASN A 128 -4.74 30.13 32.01
N ASN A 129 -5.74 29.56 31.33
CA ASN A 129 -7.11 30.03 31.37
C ASN A 129 -7.67 29.99 32.80
N GLN A 130 -7.41 28.94 33.56
CA GLN A 130 -7.83 28.86 34.96
C GLN A 130 -7.21 29.97 35.81
N LYS A 131 -5.90 30.26 35.62
CA LYS A 131 -5.23 31.38 36.30
C LYS A 131 -5.83 32.72 35.91
N LEU A 132 -6.22 32.90 34.64
CA LEU A 132 -6.89 34.12 34.18
C LEU A 132 -8.27 34.27 34.81
N ILE A 133 -9.08 33.21 34.85
CA ILE A 133 -10.38 33.19 35.52
C ILE A 133 -10.23 33.59 36.99
N THR A 134 -9.32 32.96 37.74
CA THR A 134 -9.08 33.31 39.15
C THR A 134 -8.61 34.76 39.34
N ARG A 135 -7.84 35.32 38.39
CA ARG A 135 -7.46 36.74 38.44
C ARG A 135 -8.64 37.65 38.14
N LEU A 136 -9.51 37.27 37.21
CA LEU A 136 -10.70 38.01 36.85
C LEU A 136 -11.68 38.07 38.03
N GLU A 137 -11.97 36.94 38.67
CA GLU A 137 -12.81 36.85 39.88
C GLU A 137 -12.30 37.79 41.00
N LYS A 138 -10.99 37.84 41.21
CA LYS A 138 -10.37 38.77 42.19
C LYS A 138 -10.58 40.23 41.82
N VAL A 139 -10.50 40.58 40.53
CA VAL A 139 -10.74 41.95 40.06
C VAL A 139 -12.21 42.30 40.21
N GLU A 140 -13.13 41.42 39.81
CA GLU A 140 -14.59 41.59 39.94
C GLU A 140 -15.00 41.84 41.39
N ALA A 141 -14.45 41.06 42.32
CA ALA A 141 -14.65 41.26 43.76
C ALA A 141 -14.18 42.62 44.26
N LEU A 142 -13.10 43.18 43.70
CA LEU A 142 -12.58 44.51 44.07
C LEU A 142 -13.42 45.66 43.52
N ILE A 143 -14.03 45.49 42.35
CA ILE A 143 -14.83 46.53 41.68
C ILE A 143 -16.32 46.46 42.02
N GLY A 144 -16.76 45.47 42.82
CA GLY A 144 -18.14 45.33 43.28
C GLY A 144 -19.14 44.90 42.19
N VAL A 145 -18.64 44.36 41.08
CA VAL A 145 -19.48 43.75 40.03
C VAL A 145 -19.68 42.29 40.41
N GLY A 146 -20.94 41.83 40.50
CA GLY A 146 -21.25 40.45 40.92
C GLY A 146 -20.59 39.41 40.01
N ALA A 147 -20.05 38.34 40.60
CA ALA A 147 -19.35 37.29 39.88
C ALA A 147 -20.27 36.64 38.82
N MET A 148 -19.86 36.66 37.55
CA MET A 148 -20.45 35.78 36.55
C MET A 148 -19.91 34.36 36.76
N GLU A 149 -20.78 33.35 36.79
CA GLU A 149 -20.33 31.95 36.82
C GLU A 149 -19.59 31.63 35.50
N TYR A 150 -18.26 31.57 35.58
CA TYR A 150 -17.43 31.09 34.48
C TYR A 150 -17.33 29.55 34.60
N THR A 151 -18.16 28.83 33.84
CA THR A 151 -18.16 27.36 33.85
C THR A 151 -16.82 26.79 33.36
N SER A 152 -16.20 25.92 34.18
CA SER A 152 -15.02 25.16 33.76
C SER A 152 -15.43 24.11 32.72
N LEU A 153 -14.73 24.07 31.58
CA LEU A 153 -14.87 23.00 30.59
C LEU A 153 -14.13 21.74 31.09
N ASP A 154 -14.57 21.20 32.22
CA ASP A 154 -14.11 19.91 32.71
C ASP A 154 -15.02 18.82 32.14
N THR A 155 -14.49 18.04 31.19
CA THR A 155 -14.56 16.56 31.13
C THR A 155 -14.24 16.05 29.72
N VAL A 156 -12.99 15.66 29.48
CA VAL A 156 -12.70 14.50 28.62
C VAL A 156 -11.70 13.63 29.38
N PRO A 157 -11.95 12.32 29.55
CA PRO A 157 -11.10 11.45 30.37
C PRO A 157 -9.66 11.41 29.86
N SER A 158 -8.68 11.49 30.76
CA SER A 158 -7.23 11.41 30.45
C SER A 158 -6.75 9.98 30.14
N SER A 159 -7.62 9.13 29.59
CA SER A 159 -7.31 7.73 29.35
C SER A 159 -6.42 7.60 28.11
N ILE A 160 -5.14 7.34 28.32
CA ILE A 160 -4.25 6.77 27.30
C ILE A 160 -4.85 5.42 26.88
N PRO A 161 -5.19 5.16 25.60
CA PRO A 161 -5.35 3.79 25.14
C PRO A 161 -3.97 3.15 25.27
N LYS A 162 -3.81 2.16 26.15
CA LYS A 162 -2.62 1.32 26.15
C LYS A 162 -2.54 0.68 24.76
N VAL A 163 -1.61 1.13 23.93
CA VAL A 163 -1.26 0.43 22.70
C VAL A 163 -0.52 -0.83 23.15
N ASN A 164 -1.25 -1.94 23.24
CA ASN A 164 -0.66 -3.26 23.34
C ASN A 164 0.08 -3.52 22.03
N GLY A 165 1.36 -3.13 21.99
CA GLY A 165 2.31 -3.62 21.01
C GLY A 165 2.55 -5.10 21.26
N SER A 166 1.65 -5.96 20.78
CA SER A 166 1.90 -7.39 20.65
C SER A 166 2.94 -7.58 19.57
N SER A 167 4.21 -7.65 19.96
CA SER A 167 5.25 -8.24 19.12
C SER A 167 5.13 -9.75 19.26
N ASN A 168 4.77 -10.43 18.17
CA ASN A 168 4.99 -11.85 17.94
C ASN A 168 5.91 -11.96 16.71
#